data_AF-A0A7V6ZUW2-F1
#
_entry.id   AF-A0A7V6ZUW2-F1
#
_cell.length_a   1.000
_cell.length_b   1.000
_cell.length_c   1.000
_cell.angle_alpha   90.00
_cell.angle_beta   90.00
_cell.angle_gamma   90.00
#
_symmetry.space_group_name_H-M   'P 1'
#
loop_
_entity.id
_entity.type
_entity.pdbx_description
1 polymer ?
#
loop_
_entity_poly.entity_id
_entity_poly.type
_entity_poly.pdbx_seq_one_letter_code
_entity_poly.pdbx_strand_id
1 'polypeptide(L)'
;MAEPQINFAGNLKALEALKTELAVSLAEIYQGLYQGDGEKFLQAAAKMNLACYLLGKRLGLNYGHLDQEAYQTVQAMLEKESEAFPDWGSARDLTTLKNYLELKR
;
A
#
# COMPACT_ATOMS: atom_id res chain seq x y z
N MET A 1 2.68 27.59 15.08
CA MET A 1 1.93 26.37 14.71
C MET A 1 2.76 25.20 15.15
N ALA A 2 2.25 24.34 16.04
CA ALA A 2 2.99 23.19 16.54
C ALA A 2 2.90 22.04 15.52
N GLU A 3 4.04 21.43 15.20
CA GLU A 3 4.10 20.20 14.41
C GLU A 3 3.34 19.08 15.14
N PRO A 4 2.59 18.21 14.43
CA PRO A 4 1.88 17.12 15.06
C PRO A 4 2.86 16.16 15.73
N GLN A 5 2.88 16.14 17.08
CA GLN A 5 3.64 15.16 17.85
C GLN A 5 3.03 13.77 17.69
N ILE A 6 3.78 12.86 17.07
CA ILE A 6 3.41 11.45 16.96
C ILE A 6 3.49 10.83 18.37
N ASN A 7 2.33 10.47 18.94
CA ASN A 7 2.25 9.82 20.25
C ASN A 7 2.45 8.31 20.12
N PHE A 8 3.70 7.86 20.24
CA PHE A 8 4.08 6.44 20.19
C PHE A 8 3.65 5.61 21.42
N ALA A 9 3.37 6.26 22.56
CA ALA A 9 3.15 5.58 23.84
C ALA A 9 1.71 5.03 24.02
N GLY A 10 0.73 5.58 23.30
CA GLY A 10 -0.68 5.29 23.53
C GLY A 10 -1.20 3.95 22.99
N ASN A 11 -0.44 3.20 22.18
CA ASN A 11 -0.94 1.92 21.65
C ASN A 11 0.13 0.99 21.06
N LEU A 12 1.27 0.83 21.75
CA LEU A 12 2.31 -0.12 21.32
C LEU A 12 1.73 -1.51 20.99
N LYS A 13 0.79 -1.99 21.80
CA LYS A 13 0.08 -3.26 21.54
C LYS A 13 -0.69 -3.27 20.22
N ALA A 14 -1.40 -2.19 19.86
CA ALA A 14 -2.09 -2.11 18.58
C ALA A 14 -1.11 -2.00 17.39
N LEU A 15 0.01 -1.29 17.58
CA LEU A 15 1.07 -1.23 16.57
C LEU A 15 1.68 -2.62 16.32
N GLU A 16 2.01 -3.36 17.39
CA GLU A 16 2.53 -4.72 17.29
C GLU A 16 1.52 -5.70 16.68
N ALA A 17 0.23 -5.54 17.02
CA ALA A 17 -0.84 -6.32 16.40
C ALA A 17 -0.93 -6.04 14.89
N LEU A 18 -0.87 -4.77 14.46
CA LEU A 18 -0.90 -4.41 13.04
C LEU A 18 0.32 -4.91 12.26
N LYS A 19 1.52 -4.89 12.87
CA LYS A 19 2.71 -5.52 12.27
C LYS A 19 2.54 -7.02 12.08
N THR A 20 1.92 -7.68 13.06
CA THR A 20 1.60 -9.11 12.96
C THR A 20 0.59 -9.36 11.83
N GLU A 21 -0.45 -8.53 11.72
CA GLU A 21 -1.44 -8.61 10.64
C GLU A 21 -0.81 -8.45 9.26
N LEU A 22 0.16 -7.54 9.10
CA LEU A 22 0.93 -7.41 7.86
C LEU A 22 1.65 -8.71 7.49
N ALA A 23 2.33 -9.34 8.46
CA ALA A 23 3.04 -10.59 8.23
C ALA A 23 2.08 -11.75 7.90
N VAL A 24 0.93 -11.83 8.58
CA VAL A 24 -0.11 -12.82 8.30
C VAL A 24 -0.69 -12.62 6.90
N SER A 25 -1.05 -11.38 6.54
CA SER A 25 -1.59 -11.05 5.23
C SER A 25 -0.61 -11.42 4.11
N LEU A 26 0.69 -11.17 4.30
CA LEU A 26 1.72 -11.57 3.33
C LEU A 26 1.80 -13.09 3.17
N ALA A 27 1.75 -13.84 4.27
CA ALA A 27 1.71 -15.30 4.22
C ALA A 27 0.46 -15.83 3.50
N GLU A 28 -0.70 -15.22 3.74
CA GLU A 28 -1.95 -15.57 3.07
C GLU A 28 -1.92 -15.25 1.56
N ILE A 29 -1.31 -14.13 1.16
CA ILE A 29 -1.05 -13.79 -0.25
C ILE A 29 -0.24 -14.90 -0.91
N TYR A 30 0.88 -15.32 -0.31
CA TYR A 30 1.70 -16.40 -0.86
C TYR A 30 0.97 -17.73 -0.95
N GLN A 31 0.12 -18.05 0.04
CA GLN A 31 -0.71 -19.24 -0.03
C GLN A 31 -1.74 -19.16 -1.17
N GLY A 32 -2.42 -18.02 -1.34
CA GLY A 32 -3.38 -17.82 -2.44
C GLY A 32 -2.70 -17.99 -3.80
N LEU A 33 -1.52 -17.41 -3.98
CA LEU A 33 -0.72 -17.57 -5.20
C LEU A 33 -0.30 -19.03 -5.43
N TYR A 34 0.21 -19.71 -4.39
CA TYR A 34 0.61 -21.13 -4.48
C TYR A 34 -0.56 -22.05 -4.83
N GLN A 35 -1.75 -21.74 -4.32
CA GLN A 35 -2.97 -22.52 -4.55
C GLN A 35 -3.69 -22.17 -5.86
N GLY A 36 -3.28 -21.11 -6.56
CA GLY A 36 -4.03 -20.57 -7.69
C GLY A 36 -5.40 -20.01 -7.29
N ASP A 37 -5.57 -19.66 -6.01
CA ASP A 37 -6.81 -19.15 -5.43
C ASP A 37 -6.81 -17.62 -5.44
N GLY A 38 -7.42 -17.07 -6.50
CA GLY A 38 -7.52 -15.63 -6.71
C GLY A 38 -8.39 -14.92 -5.65
N GLU A 39 -9.39 -15.60 -5.09
CA GLU A 39 -10.24 -15.01 -4.05
C GLU A 39 -9.45 -14.86 -2.74
N LYS A 40 -8.73 -15.91 -2.34
CA LYS A 40 -7.85 -15.87 -1.18
C LYS A 40 -6.76 -14.82 -1.32
N PHE A 41 -6.16 -14.71 -2.52
CA PHE A 41 -5.21 -13.64 -2.83
C PHE A 41 -5.84 -12.26 -2.61
N LEU A 42 -7.02 -12.01 -3.19
CA LEU A 42 -7.70 -10.71 -3.11
C LEU A 42 -8.04 -10.32 -1.67
N GLN A 43 -8.58 -11.27 -0.90
CA GLN A 43 -8.91 -11.06 0.51
C GLN A 43 -7.67 -10.71 1.33
N ALA A 44 -6.56 -11.43 1.13
CA ALA A 44 -5.31 -11.19 1.84
C ALA A 44 -4.66 -9.85 1.44
N ALA A 45 -4.68 -9.50 0.15
CA ALA A 45 -4.21 -8.21 -0.34
C ALA A 45 -5.02 -7.03 0.24
N ALA A 46 -6.34 -7.17 0.34
CA ALA A 46 -7.20 -6.18 0.97
C ALA A 46 -6.87 -6.00 2.47
N LYS A 47 -6.67 -7.09 3.22
CA LYS A 47 -6.22 -7.03 4.63
C LYS A 47 -4.89 -6.29 4.77
N MET A 48 -3.91 -6.60 3.93
CA MET A 48 -2.60 -5.94 3.95
C MET A 48 -2.73 -4.43 3.71
N ASN A 49 -3.55 -4.04 2.74
CA ASN A 49 -3.81 -2.64 2.41
C ASN A 49 -4.46 -1.88 3.58
N LEU A 50 -5.46 -2.48 4.24
CA LEU A 50 -6.10 -1.92 5.44
C LEU A 50 -5.12 -1.78 6.61
N ALA A 51 -4.26 -2.78 6.83
CA ALA A 51 -3.25 -2.74 7.88
C ALA A 51 -2.27 -1.57 7.67
N CYS A 52 -1.86 -1.27 6.44
CA CYS A 52 -1.05 -0.10 6.11
C CYS A 52 -1.73 1.23 6.48
N TYR A 53 -3.01 1.41 6.11
CA TYR A 53 -3.75 2.62 6.48
C TYR A 53 -3.89 2.79 8.00
N LEU A 54 -4.22 1.71 8.71
CA LEU A 54 -4.39 1.74 10.16
C LEU A 54 -3.06 2.02 10.87
N LEU A 55 -1.96 1.46 10.38
CA LEU A 55 -0.63 1.72 10.92
C LEU A 55 -0.25 3.20 10.71
N GLY A 56 -0.40 3.71 9.49
CA GLY A 56 -0.18 5.13 9.19
C GLY A 56 -1.00 6.06 10.08
N LYS A 57 -2.29 5.73 10.29
CA LYS A 57 -3.17 6.50 11.17
C LYS A 57 -2.69 6.54 12.61
N ARG A 58 -2.21 5.41 13.13
CA ARG A 58 -1.65 5.31 14.49
C ARG A 58 -0.32 6.07 14.63
N LEU A 59 0.41 6.24 13.54
CA LEU A 59 1.63 7.04 13.46
C LEU A 59 1.35 8.53 13.14
N GLY A 60 0.09 8.97 13.15
CA GLY A 60 -0.26 10.38 12.96
C GLY A 60 -0.49 10.80 11.50
N LEU A 61 -0.40 9.88 10.54
CA LEU A 61 -0.76 10.14 9.14
C LEU A 61 -2.29 10.14 8.97
N ASN A 62 -2.82 10.90 8.03
CA ASN A 62 -4.19 10.69 7.55
C ASN A 62 -4.17 9.64 6.42
N TYR A 63 -5.33 9.10 6.06
CA TYR A 63 -5.42 8.09 5.00
C TYR A 63 -4.96 8.62 3.64
N GLY A 64 -5.23 9.90 3.36
CA GLY A 64 -4.83 10.56 2.11
C GLY A 64 -3.32 10.70 1.93
N HIS A 65 -2.52 10.75 3.00
CA HIS A 65 -1.06 10.79 2.89
C HIS A 65 -0.53 9.51 2.24
N LEU A 66 -1.06 8.33 2.60
CA LEU A 66 -0.64 7.07 1.99
C LEU A 66 -1.06 6.97 0.53
N ASP A 67 -2.27 7.44 0.19
CA ASP A 67 -2.76 7.48 -1.19
C ASP A 67 -1.92 8.44 -2.05
N GLN A 68 -1.55 9.61 -1.52
CA GLN A 68 -0.70 10.57 -2.20
C GLN A 68 0.71 10.03 -2.44
N GLU A 69 1.30 9.36 -1.46
CA GLU A 69 2.61 8.72 -1.59
C GLU A 69 2.58 7.58 -2.63
N ALA A 70 1.52 6.77 -2.64
CA ALA A 70 1.32 5.72 -3.64
C ALA A 70 1.24 6.30 -5.06
N TYR A 71 0.50 7.40 -5.23
CA TYR A 71 0.40 8.11 -6.51
C TYR A 71 1.77 8.65 -6.97
N GLN A 72 2.51 9.32 -6.08
CA GLN A 72 3.84 9.85 -6.38
C GLN A 72 4.84 8.75 -6.73
N THR A 73 4.76 7.61 -6.04
CA THR A 73 5.59 6.44 -6.33
C THR A 73 5.32 5.90 -7.73
N VAL A 74 4.06 5.76 -8.13
CA VAL A 74 3.68 5.30 -9.48
C VAL A 74 4.16 6.29 -10.55
N GLN A 75 4.05 7.61 -10.32
CA GLN A 75 4.59 8.62 -11.22
C GLN A 75 6.12 8.45 -11.41
N ALA A 76 6.86 8.31 -10.32
CA ALA A 76 8.31 8.13 -10.36
C ALA A 76 8.73 6.82 -11.06
N MET A 77 7.93 5.76 -10.93
CA MET A 77 8.16 4.50 -11.67
C MET A 77 7.95 4.68 -13.17
N LEU A 78 6.90 5.41 -13.59
CA LEU A 78 6.64 5.71 -15.00
C LEU A 78 7.73 6.57 -15.63
N GLU A 79 8.24 7.56 -14.90
CA GLU A 79 9.38 8.39 -15.36
C GLU A 79 10.61 7.50 -15.62
N LYS A 80 10.94 6.61 -14.68
CA LYS A 80 12.05 5.65 -14.82
C LYS A 80 11.85 4.64 -15.93
N GLU A 81 10.65 4.09 -16.09
CA GLU A 81 10.36 3.14 -17.17
C GLU A 81 10.41 3.82 -18.55
N SER A 82 9.95 5.07 -18.66
CA SER A 82 10.06 5.85 -19.90
C SER A 82 11.52 6.07 -20.31
N GLU A 83 12.45 6.13 -19.36
CA GLU A 83 13.89 6.23 -19.63
C GLU A 83 14.52 4.88 -20.01
N ALA A 84 13.96 3.77 -19.51
CA ALA A 84 14.57 2.45 -19.62
C ALA A 84 13.98 1.56 -20.75
N PHE A 85 12.64 1.47 -20.87
CA PHE A 85 11.95 0.54 -21.78
C PHE A 85 10.52 1.02 -22.14
N PRO A 86 10.32 1.72 -23.27
CA PRO A 86 9.03 2.33 -23.63
C PRO A 86 7.87 1.34 -23.90
N ASP A 87 8.17 0.08 -24.24
CA ASP A 87 7.21 -0.91 -24.74
C ASP A 87 6.92 -2.08 -23.77
N TRP A 88 7.32 -1.96 -22.49
CA TRP A 88 7.03 -3.01 -21.52
C TRP A 88 5.55 -2.95 -21.10
N GLY A 89 4.85 -4.09 -21.11
CA GLY A 89 3.50 -4.23 -20.54
C GLY A 89 3.30 -3.70 -19.10
N SER A 90 4.37 -3.50 -18.31
CA SER A 90 4.34 -2.92 -16.97
C SER A 90 4.04 -1.43 -17.02
N ALA A 91 4.49 -0.71 -18.06
CA ALA A 91 4.18 0.71 -18.25
C ALA A 91 2.69 0.94 -18.49
N ARG A 92 2.01 0.01 -19.18
CA ARG A 92 0.55 0.05 -19.36
C ARG A 92 -0.19 -0.19 -18.03
N ASP A 93 0.27 -1.13 -17.24
CA ASP A 93 -0.34 -1.44 -15.93
C ASP A 93 -0.14 -0.28 -14.95
N LEU A 94 1.06 0.31 -14.91
CA LEU A 94 1.36 1.50 -14.10
C LEU A 94 0.57 2.72 -14.55
N THR A 95 0.40 2.94 -15.86
CA THR A 95 -0.46 4.02 -16.38
C THR A 95 -1.91 3.83 -15.95
N THR A 96 -2.41 2.59 -16.04
CA THR A 96 -3.78 2.26 -15.60
C THR A 96 -3.95 2.48 -14.10
N LEU A 97 -2.96 2.07 -13.31
CA LEU A 97 -2.95 2.27 -11.85
C LEU A 97 -2.89 3.76 -11.49
N LYS A 98 -2.06 4.56 -12.17
CA LYS A 98 -2.00 6.02 -11.98
C LYS A 98 -3.38 6.64 -12.19
N ASN A 99 -4.03 6.33 -13.30
CA ASN A 99 -5.36 6.88 -13.62
C ASN A 99 -6.41 6.47 -12.57
N TYR A 100 -6.37 5.23 -12.08
CA TYR A 100 -7.24 4.79 -10.99
C TYR A 100 -7.02 5.59 -9.70
N LEU A 101 -5.76 5.83 -9.32
CA LEU A 101 -5.42 6.61 -8.13
C LEU A 101 -5.81 8.09 -8.27
N GLU A 102 -5.72 8.67 -9.47
CA GLU A 102 -6.20 10.04 -9.73
C GLU A 102 -7.70 10.19 -9.51
N LEU A 103 -8.50 9.20 -9.93
CA LEU A 103 -9.95 9.21 -9.74
C LEU A 103 -10.38 9.03 -8.28
N LYS A 104 -9.52 8.44 -7.45
CA LYS A 104 -9.78 8.19 -6.03
C LYS A 104 -9.55 9.43 -5.15
N ARG A 105 -8.84 10.44 -5.67
CA ARG A 105 -8.43 11.67 -4.96
C ARG A 105 -9.53 12.74 -4.97
#